data_AF-A0A438XNW7-F1
#
_entry.id   AF-A0A438XNW7-F1
#
_cell.length_a   1.000
_cell.length_b   1.000
_cell.length_c   1.000
_cell.angle_alpha   90.00
_cell.angle_beta   90.00
_cell.angle_gamma   90.00
#
_symmetry.space_group_name_H-M   'P 1'
#
loop_
_entity.id
_entity.type
_entity.pdbx_description
1 polymer ?
#
loop_
_entity_poly.entity_id
_entity_poly.type
_entity_poly.pdbx_seq_one_letter_code
_entity_poly.pdbx_strand_id
1 'polypeptide(L)'
;LGLVGIVSSIILTGFLADKIKPHKVCMAFSVAFGFFGFLFFKEFYSNAPSLVNTIVLYFLACFCAGIMNFCPIFMSDVFSARIRFSGISFAYNIAYAITAGFTPQLSSWLNAKAIAAPESLQSYGLSFYILIVSLIAFITSLLMVPIYNESNTQHEGSPTA
;
A
#
# COMPACT_ATOMS: atom_id res chain seq x y z
N LEU A 1 -13.79 10.84 -6.85
CA LEU A 1 -12.71 11.48 -6.07
C LEU A 1 -11.58 10.51 -5.73
N GLY A 2 -11.85 9.36 -5.09
CA GLY A 2 -10.80 8.36 -4.75
C GLY A 2 -9.94 7.90 -5.93
N LEU A 3 -10.57 7.55 -7.06
CA LEU A 3 -9.84 7.18 -8.30
C LEU A 3 -8.90 8.28 -8.79
N VAL A 4 -9.32 9.55 -8.73
CA VAL A 4 -8.47 10.69 -9.11
C VAL A 4 -7.27 10.81 -8.17
N GLY A 5 -7.48 10.59 -6.87
CA GLY A 5 -6.39 10.53 -5.88
C GLY A 5 -5.39 9.42 -6.18
N ILE A 6 -5.87 8.21 -6.48
CA ILE A 6 -5.01 7.08 -6.83
C ILE A 6 -4.22 7.36 -8.11
N VAL A 7 -4.88 7.78 -9.19
CA VAL A 7 -4.23 8.02 -10.49
C VAL A 7 -3.17 9.12 -10.38
N SER A 8 -3.49 10.24 -9.73
CA SER A 8 -2.52 11.33 -9.51
C SER A 8 -1.32 10.87 -8.69
N SER A 9 -1.54 10.04 -7.67
CA SER A 9 -0.49 9.46 -6.86
C SER A 9 0.38 8.46 -7.62
N ILE A 10 -0.20 7.62 -8.48
CA ILE A 10 0.58 6.68 -9.31
C ILE A 10 1.54 7.44 -10.23
N ILE A 11 1.08 8.53 -10.86
CA ILE A 11 1.94 9.39 -11.68
C ILE A 11 3.08 10.00 -10.84
N LEU A 12 2.75 10.54 -9.66
CA LEU A 12 3.73 11.14 -8.77
C LEU A 12 4.76 10.13 -8.26
N THR A 13 4.29 8.97 -7.77
CA THR A 13 5.14 7.91 -7.21
C THR A 13 5.99 7.26 -8.28
N GLY A 14 5.49 7.11 -9.51
CA GLY A 14 6.28 6.69 -10.67
C GLY A 14 7.42 7.66 -10.97
N PHE A 15 7.10 8.96 -11.09
CA PHE A 15 8.14 9.99 -11.28
C PHE A 15 9.16 10.02 -10.14
N LEU A 16 8.70 9.84 -8.90
CA LEU A 16 9.57 9.84 -7.72
C LEU A 16 10.45 8.58 -7.65
N ALA A 17 9.96 7.44 -8.16
CA ALA A 17 10.71 6.19 -8.24
C ALA A 17 11.89 6.28 -9.22
N ASP A 18 11.80 7.14 -10.24
CA ASP A 18 12.91 7.40 -11.16
C ASP A 18 14.03 8.24 -10.52
N LYS A 19 13.71 9.02 -9.49
CA LYS A 19 14.64 9.95 -8.81
C LYS A 19 15.15 9.42 -7.47
N ILE A 20 14.35 8.64 -6.77
CA ILE A 20 14.61 8.11 -5.43
C ILE A 20 14.43 6.60 -5.47
N LYS A 21 15.27 5.86 -4.74
CA LYS A 21 15.14 4.39 -4.63
C LYS A 21 13.68 3.99 -4.33
N PRO A 22 13.05 3.13 -5.15
CA PRO A 22 11.63 2.81 -5.03
C PRO A 22 11.20 2.34 -3.63
N HIS A 23 12.05 1.59 -2.93
CA HIS A 23 11.76 1.15 -1.56
C HIS A 23 11.60 2.29 -0.54
N LYS A 24 12.30 3.43 -0.72
CA LYS A 24 12.16 4.57 0.21
C LYS A 24 10.82 5.27 0.02
N VAL A 25 10.40 5.43 -1.24
CA VAL A 25 9.12 6.04 -1.59
C VAL A 25 7.97 5.15 -1.12
N CYS A 26 8.07 3.84 -1.35
CA CYS A 26 7.10 2.86 -0.89
C CYS A 26 6.96 2.84 0.64
N MET A 27 8.07 2.94 1.40
CA MET A 27 8.01 3.08 2.86
C MET A 27 7.25 4.33 3.31
N ALA A 28 7.55 5.49 2.71
CA ALA A 28 6.90 6.75 3.05
C ALA A 28 5.39 6.69 2.77
N PHE A 29 5.01 6.20 1.59
CA PHE A 29 3.60 6.03 1.22
C PHE A 29 2.89 4.97 2.06
N SER A 30 3.59 3.91 2.50
CA SER A 30 3.02 2.89 3.40
C SER A 30 2.59 3.51 4.72
N VAL A 31 3.49 4.29 5.34
CA VAL A 31 3.23 4.95 6.62
C VAL A 31 2.10 5.98 6.47
N ALA A 32 2.13 6.78 5.40
CA ALA A 32 1.07 7.75 5.12
C ALA A 32 -0.29 7.07 4.90
N PHE A 33 -0.32 5.96 4.16
CA PHE A 33 -1.54 5.17 3.93
C PHE A 33 -2.12 4.62 5.24
N GLY A 34 -1.28 4.06 6.10
CA GLY A 34 -1.70 3.58 7.43
C GLY A 34 -2.25 4.71 8.29
N PHE A 35 -1.57 5.85 8.33
CA PHE A 35 -1.98 7.00 9.12
C PHE A 35 -3.31 7.60 8.63
N PHE A 36 -3.42 7.95 7.34
CA PHE A 36 -4.63 8.55 6.80
C PHE A 36 -5.79 7.56 6.69
N GLY A 37 -5.51 6.29 6.41
CA GLY A 37 -6.52 5.24 6.43
C GLY A 37 -7.09 5.00 7.83
N PHE A 38 -6.25 5.02 8.86
CA PHE A 38 -6.71 4.94 10.25
C PHE A 38 -7.61 6.13 10.62
N LEU A 39 -7.17 7.35 10.29
CA LEU A 39 -7.95 8.57 10.56
C LEU A 39 -9.28 8.57 9.80
N PHE A 40 -9.29 8.12 8.55
CA PHE A 40 -10.50 8.01 7.75
C PHE A 40 -11.53 7.10 8.42
N PHE A 41 -11.16 5.86 8.76
CA PHE A 41 -12.11 4.93 9.38
C PHE A 41 -12.53 5.37 10.78
N LYS A 42 -11.63 6.00 11.55
CA LYS A 42 -11.98 6.61 12.84
C LYS A 42 -13.04 7.71 12.69
N GLU A 43 -12.87 8.63 11.72
CA GLU A 43 -13.85 9.68 11.46
C GLU A 43 -15.17 9.09 10.94
N PHE A 44 -15.08 8.10 10.03
CA PHE A 44 -16.24 7.47 9.40
C PHE A 44 -17.18 6.78 10.40
N TYR A 45 -16.64 6.13 11.43
CA TYR A 45 -17.42 5.48 12.49
C TYR A 45 -17.66 6.37 13.72
N SER A 46 -17.31 7.66 13.65
CA SER A 46 -17.61 8.63 14.72
C SER A 46 -19.13 8.85 14.83
N ASN A 47 -19.62 9.23 16.02
CA ASN A 47 -21.05 9.50 16.23
C ASN A 47 -21.58 10.72 15.44
N ALA A 48 -20.70 11.67 15.13
CA ALA A 48 -21.03 12.89 14.39
C ALA A 48 -19.94 13.17 13.35
N PRO A 49 -19.87 12.39 12.26
CA PRO A 49 -18.81 12.53 11.26
C PRO A 49 -18.98 13.85 10.50
N SER A 50 -17.91 14.62 10.40
CA SER A 50 -17.88 15.76 9.49
C SER A 50 -17.76 15.25 8.06
N LEU A 51 -18.75 15.58 7.22
CA LEU A 51 -18.75 15.19 5.81
C LEU A 51 -17.49 15.68 5.09
N VAL A 52 -17.07 16.92 5.36
CA VAL A 52 -15.89 17.53 4.75
C VAL A 52 -14.63 16.78 5.17
N ASN A 53 -14.45 16.50 6.47
CA ASN A 53 -13.28 15.78 6.96
C ASN A 53 -13.21 14.36 6.41
N THR A 54 -14.34 13.66 6.38
CA THR A 54 -14.44 12.31 5.82
C THR A 54 -14.01 12.28 4.36
N ILE A 55 -14.47 13.24 3.55
CA ILE A 55 -14.11 13.34 2.13
C ILE A 55 -12.61 13.64 1.95
N VAL A 56 -12.05 14.55 2.74
CA VAL A 56 -10.62 14.90 2.68
C VAL A 56 -9.75 13.71 3.09
N LEU A 57 -10.07 13.05 4.20
CA LEU A 57 -9.34 11.88 4.68
C LEU A 57 -9.47 10.71 3.71
N TYR A 58 -10.65 10.51 3.11
CA TYR A 58 -10.86 9.51 2.07
C TYR A 58 -9.98 9.78 0.84
N PHE A 59 -9.96 11.02 0.34
CA PHE A 59 -9.10 11.39 -0.78
C PHE A 59 -7.64 11.16 -0.46
N LEU A 60 -7.19 11.53 0.74
CA LEU A 60 -5.80 11.41 1.14
C LEU A 60 -5.37 9.96 1.37
N ALA A 61 -6.25 9.12 1.94
CA ALA A 61 -6.04 7.68 2.02
C ALA A 61 -5.96 7.05 0.63
N CYS A 62 -6.87 7.41 -0.29
CA CYS A 62 -6.82 6.95 -1.68
C CYS A 62 -5.55 7.45 -2.41
N PHE A 63 -5.12 8.68 -2.16
CA PHE A 63 -3.87 9.20 -2.70
C PHE A 63 -2.69 8.36 -2.20
N CYS A 64 -2.63 8.04 -0.91
CA CYS A 64 -1.56 7.19 -0.38
C CYS A 64 -1.64 5.73 -0.88
N ALA A 65 -2.83 5.25 -1.25
CA ALA A 65 -3.03 3.94 -1.86
C ALA A 65 -2.35 3.77 -3.23
N GLY A 66 -1.86 4.85 -3.85
CA GLY A 66 -1.00 4.81 -5.04
C GLY A 66 0.29 4.00 -4.86
N ILE A 67 0.64 3.63 -3.62
CA ILE A 67 1.69 2.65 -3.29
C ILE A 67 1.57 1.34 -4.08
N MET A 68 0.37 0.97 -4.54
CA MET A 68 0.16 -0.21 -5.39
C MET A 68 1.04 -0.24 -6.65
N ASN A 69 1.51 0.93 -7.15
CA ASN A 69 2.45 1.01 -8.27
C ASN A 69 3.81 0.37 -7.97
N PHE A 70 4.21 0.25 -6.71
CA PHE A 70 5.48 -0.40 -6.35
C PHE A 70 5.42 -1.92 -6.46
N CYS A 71 4.24 -2.52 -6.44
CA CYS A 71 4.07 -3.96 -6.61
C CYS A 71 4.68 -4.49 -7.94
N PRO A 72 4.31 -3.96 -9.13
CA PRO A 72 4.92 -4.41 -10.38
C PRO A 72 6.40 -4.02 -10.49
N ILE A 73 6.82 -2.89 -9.93
CA ILE A 73 8.22 -2.45 -9.89
C ILE A 73 9.06 -3.51 -9.13
N PHE A 74 8.67 -3.81 -7.90
CA PHE A 74 9.38 -4.76 -7.05
C PHE A 74 9.41 -6.16 -7.65
N MET A 75 8.28 -6.64 -8.19
CA MET A 75 8.27 -7.95 -8.83
C MET A 75 9.19 -8.00 -10.06
N SER A 76 9.26 -6.92 -10.85
CA SER A 76 10.18 -6.85 -11.97
C SER A 76 11.64 -6.90 -11.50
N ASP A 77 11.98 -6.22 -10.41
CA ASP A 77 13.34 -6.18 -9.88
C ASP A 77 13.77 -7.52 -9.24
N VAL A 78 12.83 -8.28 -8.67
CA VAL A 78 13.10 -9.60 -8.06
C VAL A 78 13.24 -10.70 -9.10
N PHE A 79 12.40 -10.72 -10.13
CA PHE A 79 12.41 -11.80 -11.12
C PHE A 79 13.35 -11.52 -12.31
N SER A 80 14.22 -12.48 -12.61
CA SER A 80 15.12 -12.43 -13.77
C SER A 80 14.36 -12.45 -15.10
N ALA A 81 14.95 -11.85 -16.14
CA ALA A 81 14.29 -11.64 -17.44
C ALA A 81 13.67 -12.92 -18.05
N ARG A 82 14.30 -14.08 -17.88
CA ARG A 82 13.85 -15.37 -18.44
C ARG A 82 12.50 -15.82 -17.87
N ILE A 83 12.23 -15.53 -16.60
CA ILE A 83 11.02 -15.98 -15.89
C ILE A 83 10.15 -14.82 -15.42
N ARG A 84 10.50 -13.58 -15.74
CA ARG A 84 9.83 -12.38 -15.21
C ARG A 84 8.33 -12.38 -15.51
N PHE A 85 7.95 -12.68 -16.75
CA PHE A 85 6.54 -12.64 -17.15
C PHE A 85 5.69 -13.71 -16.43
N SER A 86 6.18 -14.94 -16.37
CA SER A 86 5.48 -16.05 -15.71
C SER A 86 5.51 -15.91 -14.18
N GLY A 87 6.63 -15.48 -13.60
CA GLY A 87 6.78 -15.22 -12.18
C GLY A 87 5.88 -14.09 -11.68
N ILE A 88 5.84 -12.97 -12.40
CA ILE A 88 4.93 -11.85 -12.12
C ILE A 88 3.48 -12.33 -12.15
N SER A 89 3.05 -12.97 -13.25
CA SER A 89 1.66 -13.45 -13.38
C SER A 89 1.29 -14.46 -12.29
N PHE A 90 2.17 -15.40 -11.98
CA PHE A 90 1.96 -16.40 -10.94
C PHE A 90 1.81 -15.74 -9.55
N ALA A 91 2.73 -14.86 -9.17
CA ALA A 91 2.70 -14.16 -7.90
C ALA A 91 1.44 -13.28 -7.77
N TYR A 92 1.08 -12.55 -8.82
CA TYR A 92 -0.14 -11.73 -8.84
C TYR A 92 -1.39 -12.56 -8.66
N ASN A 93 -1.56 -13.63 -9.45
CA ASN A 93 -2.78 -14.43 -9.40
C ASN A 93 -2.99 -15.08 -8.03
N ILE A 94 -1.93 -15.62 -7.40
CA ILE A 94 -2.03 -16.19 -6.05
C ILE A 94 -2.37 -15.11 -5.02
N ALA A 95 -1.67 -13.98 -5.04
CA ALA A 95 -1.91 -12.89 -4.10
C ALA A 95 -3.34 -12.36 -4.23
N TYR A 96 -3.84 -12.18 -5.46
CA TYR A 96 -5.21 -11.76 -5.73
C TYR A 96 -6.23 -12.81 -5.29
N ALA A 97 -6.02 -14.09 -5.59
CA ALA A 97 -6.96 -15.14 -5.20
C ALA A 97 -7.18 -15.20 -3.67
N ILE A 98 -6.08 -15.09 -2.90
CA ILE A 98 -6.13 -15.09 -1.44
C ILE A 98 -6.78 -13.80 -0.93
N THR A 99 -6.29 -12.65 -1.39
CA THR A 99 -6.69 -11.34 -0.83
C THR A 99 -8.12 -10.96 -1.24
N ALA A 100 -8.53 -11.25 -2.47
CA ALA A 100 -9.88 -10.96 -2.97
C ALA A 100 -10.95 -11.85 -2.30
N GLY A 101 -10.60 -13.08 -1.91
CA GLY A 101 -11.51 -13.95 -1.15
C GLY A 101 -11.61 -13.57 0.33
N PHE A 102 -10.50 -13.17 0.95
CA PHE A 102 -10.46 -12.93 2.39
C PHE A 102 -10.88 -11.51 2.79
N THR A 103 -10.41 -10.50 2.05
CA THR A 103 -10.54 -9.08 2.43
C THR A 103 -11.99 -8.59 2.51
N PRO A 104 -12.87 -8.82 1.52
CA PRO A 104 -14.23 -8.29 1.57
C PRO A 104 -15.05 -8.93 2.70
N GLN A 105 -14.84 -10.22 2.95
CA GLN A 105 -15.54 -10.99 3.98
C GLN A 105 -15.14 -10.50 5.37
N LEU A 106 -13.83 -10.34 5.60
CA LEU A 106 -13.32 -9.77 6.84
C LEU A 106 -13.77 -8.33 7.04
N SER A 107 -13.69 -7.49 5.98
CA SER A 107 -14.09 -6.08 6.05
C SER A 107 -15.58 -5.92 6.34
N SER A 108 -16.43 -6.76 5.73
CA SER A 108 -17.87 -6.79 5.99
C SER A 108 -18.17 -7.18 7.43
N TRP A 109 -17.49 -8.21 7.95
CA TRP A 109 -17.65 -8.64 9.35
C TRP A 109 -17.20 -7.56 10.34
N LEU A 110 -16.06 -6.92 10.11
CA LEU A 110 -15.56 -5.81 10.93
C LEU A 110 -16.50 -4.61 10.88
N ASN A 111 -17.04 -4.27 9.70
CA ASN A 111 -18.02 -3.21 9.55
C ASN A 111 -19.32 -3.51 10.31
N ALA A 112 -19.81 -4.74 10.27
CA ALA A 112 -20.99 -5.14 11.03
C ALA A 112 -20.78 -5.00 12.55
N LYS A 113 -19.57 -5.34 13.04
CA LYS A 113 -19.19 -5.12 14.45
C LYS A 113 -19.08 -3.64 14.80
N ALA A 114 -18.51 -2.83 13.92
CA ALA A 114 -18.36 -1.39 14.12
C ALA A 114 -19.72 -0.69 14.23
N ILE A 115 -20.68 -1.04 13.38
CA ILE A 115 -22.04 -0.46 13.42
C ILE A 115 -22.81 -0.93 14.66
N ALA A 116 -22.61 -2.17 15.10
CA ALA A 116 -23.33 -2.73 16.25
C ALA A 116 -22.94 -2.08 17.60
N ALA A 117 -21.71 -1.56 17.73
CA ALA A 117 -21.24 -0.94 18.96
C ALA A 117 -20.29 0.25 18.68
N PRO A 118 -20.83 1.41 18.23
CA PRO A 118 -20.06 2.56 17.75
C PRO A 118 -19.08 3.16 18.77
N GLU A 119 -19.46 3.15 20.05
CA GLU A 119 -18.66 3.67 21.18
C GLU A 119 -17.59 2.69 21.69
N SER A 120 -17.58 1.45 21.20
CA SER A 120 -16.69 0.40 21.69
C SER A 120 -15.40 0.32 20.86
N LEU A 121 -14.39 -0.36 21.40
CA LEU A 121 -13.14 -0.68 20.68
C LEU A 121 -13.39 -1.38 19.33
N GLN A 122 -14.56 -2.01 19.13
CA GLN A 122 -14.92 -2.74 17.92
C GLN A 122 -15.04 -1.83 16.68
N SER A 123 -15.37 -0.54 16.85
CA SER A 123 -15.43 0.44 15.76
C SER A 123 -14.08 0.70 15.09
N TYR A 124 -12.99 0.51 15.85
CA TYR A 124 -11.63 0.67 15.33
C TYR A 124 -11.14 -0.56 14.56
N GLY A 125 -11.93 -1.64 14.46
CA GLY A 125 -11.52 -2.89 13.83
C GLY A 125 -11.02 -2.71 12.39
N LEU A 126 -11.73 -1.91 11.59
CA LEU A 126 -11.36 -1.64 10.20
C LEU A 126 -10.12 -0.72 10.10
N SER A 127 -9.98 0.22 11.04
CA SER A 127 -8.81 1.08 11.18
C SER A 127 -7.55 0.27 11.51
N PHE A 128 -7.64 -0.69 12.44
CA PHE A 128 -6.55 -1.62 12.74
C PHE A 128 -6.23 -2.55 11.57
N TYR A 129 -7.24 -3.01 10.85
CA TYR A 129 -7.03 -3.81 9.64
C TYR A 129 -6.19 -3.04 8.60
N ILE A 130 -6.51 -1.78 8.32
CA ILE A 130 -5.71 -0.96 7.40
C ILE A 130 -4.29 -0.73 7.91
N LEU A 131 -4.09 -0.55 9.22
CA LEU A 131 -2.75 -0.47 9.79
C LEU A 131 -1.94 -1.76 9.58
N ILE A 132 -2.57 -2.93 9.71
CA ILE A 132 -1.92 -4.22 9.42
C ILE A 132 -1.54 -4.31 7.94
N VAL A 133 -2.45 -3.94 7.02
CA VAL A 133 -2.17 -3.95 5.57
C VAL A 133 -1.03 -2.99 5.21
N SER A 134 -1.05 -1.79 5.79
CA SER A 134 0.03 -0.79 5.67
C SER A 134 1.36 -1.33 6.22
N LEU A 135 1.34 -2.02 7.36
CA LEU A 135 2.54 -2.62 7.95
C LEU A 135 3.11 -3.73 7.07
N ILE A 136 2.27 -4.56 6.46
CA ILE A 136 2.72 -5.59 5.50
C ILE A 136 3.39 -4.92 4.30
N ALA A 137 2.83 -3.83 3.77
CA ALA A 137 3.45 -3.06 2.70
C ALA A 137 4.80 -2.45 3.13
N PHE A 138 4.86 -1.90 4.34
CA PHE A 138 6.09 -1.34 4.90
C PHE A 138 7.19 -2.41 5.07
N ILE A 139 6.85 -3.57 5.62
CA ILE A 139 7.76 -4.72 5.75
C ILE A 139 8.22 -5.19 4.37
N THR A 140 7.31 -5.32 3.41
CA THR A 140 7.66 -5.68 2.02
C THR A 140 8.68 -4.69 1.45
N SER A 141 8.48 -3.41 1.70
CA SER A 141 9.42 -2.38 1.27
C SER A 141 10.77 -2.44 1.98
N LEU A 142 10.81 -2.82 3.26
CA LEU A 142 12.06 -3.06 3.98
C LEU A 142 12.83 -4.26 3.41
N LEU A 143 12.14 -5.33 3.03
CA LEU A 143 12.75 -6.52 2.43
C LEU A 143 13.40 -6.22 1.07
N MET A 144 13.00 -5.15 0.39
CA MET A 144 13.62 -4.71 -0.87
C MET A 144 14.92 -3.92 -0.68
N VAL A 145 15.25 -3.48 0.55
CA VAL A 145 16.45 -2.66 0.83
C VAL A 145 17.75 -3.32 0.34
N PRO A 146 18.01 -4.62 0.57
CA PRO A 146 19.24 -5.27 0.11
C PRO A 146 19.36 -5.27 -1.42
N ILE A 147 18.27 -5.56 -2.13
CA ILE A 147 18.23 -5.61 -3.61
C ILE A 147 18.62 -4.24 -4.21
N TYR A 148 18.10 -3.15 -3.63
CA TYR A 148 18.43 -1.80 -4.07
C TYR A 148 19.78 -1.28 -3.56
N ASN A 149 20.45 -2.01 -2.67
CA ASN A 149 21.81 -1.68 -2.23
C ASN A 149 22.86 -2.47 -3.00
N GLU A 150 22.60 -3.73 -3.35
CA GLU A 150 23.49 -4.57 -4.19
C GLU A 150 23.64 -4.06 -5.62
N SER A 151 22.59 -3.46 -6.18
CA SER A 151 22.62 -2.78 -7.49
C SER A 151 23.63 -1.62 -7.54
N ASN A 152 23.96 -1.00 -6.41
CA ASN A 152 24.96 0.07 -6.32
C ASN A 152 26.39 -0.48 -6.44
N THR A 153 26.66 -1.67 -5.87
CA THR A 153 27.97 -2.32 -5.93
C THR A 153 28.36 -2.85 -7.32
N GLN A 154 27.38 -3.17 -8.17
CA GLN A 154 27.65 -3.65 -9.54
C GLN A 154 28.11 -2.51 -10.49
N HIS A 155 27.79 -1.25 -10.19
CA HIS A 155 28.26 -0.10 -10.96
C HIS A 155 29.61 0.47 -10.50
N GLU A 156 30.05 0.17 -9.27
CA GLU A 156 31.38 0.55 -8.76
C GLU A 156 32.47 -0.50 -9.03
N GLY A 157 32.10 -1.71 -9.47
CA GLY A 157 33.00 -2.86 -9.62
C GLY A 157 33.54 -3.14 -11.03
N SER A 158 33.27 -2.31 -12.03
CA SER A 158 33.85 -2.46 -13.38
C SER A 158 34.69 -1.24 -13.77
N PRO A 159 35.98 -1.20 -13.41
CA PRO A 159 36.94 -0.51 -14.24
C PRO A 159 37.09 -1.35 -15.51
N THR A 160 36.74 -0.75 -16.64
CA THR A 160 37.18 -1.17 -17.97
C THR A 160 38.63 -1.67 -17.92
N ALA A 161 38.84 -2.94 -18.24
CA ALA A 161 40.11 -3.50 -18.67
C ALA A 161 39.81 -4.57 -19.73
#